data_AF-Q1ISE8-F1
#
_entry.id   AF-Q1ISE8-F1
#
_cell.length_a   1.000
_cell.length_b   1.000
_cell.length_c   1.000
_cell.angle_alpha   90.00
_cell.angle_beta   90.00
_cell.angle_gamma   90.00
#
_symmetry.space_group_name_H-M   'P 1'
#
loop_
_entity.id
_entity.type
_entity.pdbx_description
1 polymer ?
#
loop_
_entity_poly.entity_id
_entity_poly.type
_entity_poly.pdbx_seq_one_letter_code
_entity_poly.pdbx_strand_id
1 'polypeptide(L)'
;MKTAILATVLSLMLIASCISSSAQTKKTFSNIQNMTAWTSCDVCSGSGGNGNTAVHWQAQFQSTPSMSGSSSQFYFGGVQAYTSALWWEQLGSNPQYSHFNYDLQFYVTDITAPQALEFDVNQSLNGKKYVFGTECDLRGTYKGYWRVWDATLHWQNTGIACTGITANAWHHLVWEFERTTDGHTHFIAVTVDGVRRVVNRYYNPLNSTAKELNVAFQTDGNKYPNTYSVWLDKVSLIAW
;
A
#
# COMPACT_ATOMS: atom_id res chain seq x y z
N MET A 1 84.10 16.40 -6.16
CA MET A 1 83.06 15.43 -6.57
C MET A 1 82.46 14.79 -5.34
N LYS A 2 81.24 15.18 -4.94
CA LYS A 2 80.29 14.39 -4.12
C LYS A 2 78.96 15.14 -4.19
N THR A 3 78.10 14.69 -5.09
CA THR A 3 76.78 15.26 -5.36
C THR A 3 75.79 14.64 -4.36
N ALA A 4 75.15 15.46 -3.54
CA ALA A 4 74.07 15.03 -2.66
C ALA A 4 72.72 15.28 -3.35
N ILE A 5 71.96 14.21 -3.58
CA ILE A 5 70.59 14.29 -4.14
C ILE A 5 69.63 14.32 -2.95
N LEU A 6 68.91 15.43 -2.80
CA LEU A 6 67.80 15.57 -1.87
C LEU A 6 66.57 14.89 -2.49
N ALA A 7 66.06 13.83 -1.88
CA ALA A 7 64.80 13.20 -2.27
C ALA A 7 63.66 13.80 -1.44
N THR A 8 62.81 14.59 -2.08
CA THR A 8 61.56 15.12 -1.49
C THR A 8 60.50 14.02 -1.52
N VAL A 9 60.13 13.50 -0.34
CA VAL A 9 59.02 12.55 -0.19
C VAL A 9 57.71 13.35 -0.15
N LEU A 10 56.94 13.31 -1.23
CA LEU A 10 55.60 13.88 -1.31
C LEU A 10 54.60 12.90 -0.68
N SER A 11 54.21 13.15 0.56
CA SER A 11 53.26 12.31 1.29
C SER A 11 51.84 12.59 0.78
N LEU A 12 51.28 11.66 0.00
CA LEU A 12 49.91 11.73 -0.49
C LEU A 12 48.95 11.33 0.64
N MET A 13 48.32 12.30 1.30
CA MET A 13 47.23 12.03 2.25
C MET A 13 45.98 11.60 1.47
N LEU A 14 45.69 10.29 1.46
CA LEU A 14 44.36 9.79 1.10
C LEU A 14 43.38 10.18 2.21
N ILE A 15 42.56 11.22 1.97
CA ILE A 15 41.40 11.51 2.80
C ILE A 15 40.33 10.49 2.40
N ALA A 16 40.21 9.42 3.17
CA ALA A 16 39.06 8.53 3.10
C ALA A 16 37.84 9.31 3.61
N SER A 17 37.05 9.87 2.71
CA SER A 17 35.75 10.46 3.02
C SER A 17 34.80 9.34 3.41
N CYS A 18 34.66 9.14 4.72
CA CYS A 18 33.62 8.30 5.30
C CYS A 18 32.26 8.94 4.96
N ILE A 19 31.63 8.51 3.87
CA ILE A 19 30.25 8.86 3.58
C ILE A 19 29.42 8.12 4.63
N SER A 20 29.08 8.81 5.72
CA SER A 20 28.13 8.31 6.70
C SER A 20 26.78 8.14 6.01
N SER A 21 26.46 6.92 5.59
CA SER A 21 25.09 6.57 5.21
C SER A 21 24.25 6.77 6.46
N SER A 22 23.42 7.81 6.51
CA SER A 22 22.44 7.98 7.57
C SER A 22 21.51 6.78 7.52
N ALA A 23 21.61 5.86 8.48
CA ALA A 23 20.64 4.79 8.64
C ALA A 23 19.27 5.45 8.85
N GLN A 24 18.37 5.29 7.88
CA GLN A 24 17.00 5.75 8.01
C GLN A 24 16.39 5.11 9.26
N THR A 25 15.84 5.94 10.15
CA THR A 25 15.21 5.45 11.38
C THR A 25 13.88 4.81 11.05
N LYS A 26 13.82 3.48 11.16
CA LYS A 26 12.60 2.70 10.97
C LYS A 26 11.52 3.12 11.98
N LYS A 27 10.32 3.41 11.49
CA LYS A 27 9.11 3.69 12.28
C LYS A 27 8.05 2.66 11.95
N THR A 28 7.35 2.20 12.98
CA THR A 28 6.17 1.35 12.82
C THR A 28 4.94 2.11 13.31
N PHE A 29 3.97 2.29 12.42
CA PHE A 29 2.60 2.67 12.74
C PHE A 29 1.84 1.37 12.92
N SER A 30 1.41 1.04 14.14
CA SER A 30 0.81 -0.26 14.47
C SER A 30 -0.63 -0.11 14.92
N ASN A 31 -1.42 -1.18 14.78
CA ASN A 31 -2.84 -1.22 15.15
C ASN A 31 -3.65 -0.12 14.46
N ILE A 32 -3.34 0.14 13.18
CA ILE A 32 -3.97 1.24 12.42
C ILE A 32 -5.49 1.04 12.33
N GLN A 33 -5.98 -0.20 12.33
CA GLN A 33 -7.42 -0.49 12.37
C GLN A 33 -8.13 0.05 13.61
N ASN A 34 -7.39 0.37 14.69
CA ASN A 34 -7.91 0.94 15.93
C ASN A 34 -7.68 2.46 16.03
N MET A 35 -6.98 3.07 15.07
CA MET A 35 -6.82 4.53 15.05
C MET A 35 -8.17 5.20 14.81
N THR A 36 -8.42 6.31 15.48
CA THR A 36 -9.67 7.06 15.35
C THR A 36 -9.56 8.04 14.18
N ALA A 37 -10.67 8.24 13.46
CA ALA A 37 -10.82 9.16 12.33
C ALA A 37 -10.43 8.61 10.95
N TRP A 38 -10.61 7.29 10.74
CA TRP A 38 -10.71 6.74 9.40
C TRP A 38 -11.75 7.53 8.61
N THR A 39 -11.35 7.99 7.44
CA THR A 39 -12.24 8.67 6.51
C THR A 39 -12.70 7.67 5.46
N SER A 40 -13.92 7.84 4.95
CA SER A 40 -14.45 6.99 3.88
C SER A 40 -15.00 7.80 2.73
N CYS A 41 -15.08 7.16 1.57
CA CYS A 41 -15.60 7.75 0.36
C CYS A 41 -16.03 6.65 -0.64
N ASP A 42 -17.15 6.86 -1.33
CA ASP A 42 -17.66 5.94 -2.35
C ASP A 42 -17.61 6.56 -3.76
N VAL A 43 -18.01 7.82 -3.89
CA VAL A 43 -17.95 8.54 -5.16
C VAL A 43 -16.49 8.70 -5.61
N CYS A 44 -15.59 9.11 -4.71
CA CYS A 44 -14.18 9.30 -5.08
C CYS A 44 -13.39 8.00 -5.20
N SER A 45 -13.93 6.84 -4.78
CA SER A 45 -13.30 5.53 -5.00
C SER A 45 -13.62 4.94 -6.37
N GLY A 46 -14.59 5.51 -7.10
CA GLY A 46 -14.88 5.06 -8.46
C GLY A 46 -13.88 5.59 -9.49
N SER A 47 -14.05 5.13 -10.74
CA SER A 47 -13.17 5.50 -11.86
C SER A 47 -12.99 7.01 -11.98
N GLY A 48 -11.72 7.45 -11.97
CA GLY A 48 -11.35 8.87 -12.03
C GLY A 48 -11.86 9.73 -10.88
N GLY A 49 -12.30 9.12 -9.77
CA GLY A 49 -12.94 9.80 -8.65
C GLY A 49 -14.39 10.21 -8.88
N ASN A 50 -15.06 9.61 -9.87
CA ASN A 50 -16.44 9.95 -10.27
C ASN A 50 -17.38 8.72 -10.23
N GLY A 51 -17.25 7.90 -9.19
CA GLY A 51 -18.09 6.74 -8.93
C GLY A 51 -19.54 7.09 -8.55
N ASN A 52 -20.35 6.05 -8.46
CA ASN A 52 -21.70 6.14 -7.90
C ASN A 52 -21.69 5.80 -6.40
N THR A 53 -22.70 6.27 -5.67
CA THR A 53 -22.85 6.04 -4.22
C THR A 53 -23.04 4.56 -3.88
N ALA A 54 -22.32 4.10 -2.85
CA ALA A 54 -22.44 2.77 -2.26
C ALA A 54 -22.95 2.87 -0.82
N VAL A 55 -23.65 1.83 -0.34
CA VAL A 55 -23.93 1.73 1.10
C VAL A 55 -22.69 1.13 1.75
N HIS A 56 -22.03 1.89 2.61
CA HIS A 56 -20.79 1.49 3.22
C HIS A 56 -20.67 2.03 4.66
N TRP A 57 -19.97 1.31 5.52
CA TRP A 57 -19.65 1.76 6.88
C TRP A 57 -18.46 0.99 7.44
N GLN A 58 -17.89 1.51 8.52
CA GLN A 58 -16.85 0.86 9.31
C GLN A 58 -17.31 0.67 10.75
N ALA A 59 -17.06 -0.51 11.32
CA ALA A 59 -17.22 -0.77 12.75
C ALA A 59 -15.88 -1.24 13.32
N GLN A 60 -15.24 -0.38 14.12
CA GLN A 60 -13.97 -0.66 14.78
C GLN A 60 -14.18 -1.50 16.05
N PHE A 61 -13.08 -2.01 16.61
CA PHE A 61 -13.03 -2.72 17.90
C PHE A 61 -13.91 -3.98 17.96
N GLN A 62 -14.03 -4.70 16.85
CA GLN A 62 -14.77 -5.95 16.81
C GLN A 62 -13.96 -7.05 17.51
N SER A 63 -14.61 -7.79 18.40
CA SER A 63 -14.02 -8.94 19.10
C SER A 63 -14.10 -10.23 18.29
N THR A 64 -14.99 -10.31 17.32
CA THR A 64 -15.15 -11.48 16.44
C THR A 64 -15.64 -11.06 15.03
N PRO A 65 -15.05 -11.61 13.95
CA PRO A 65 -13.74 -12.28 13.92
C PRO A 65 -12.62 -11.30 14.32
N SER A 66 -11.64 -11.75 15.10
CA SER A 66 -10.44 -10.97 15.43
C SER A 66 -9.26 -11.87 15.81
N MET A 67 -8.05 -11.47 15.40
CA MET A 67 -6.79 -12.07 15.82
C MET A 67 -6.11 -11.34 16.99
N SER A 68 -6.47 -10.09 17.26
CA SER A 68 -5.95 -9.28 18.37
C SER A 68 -6.95 -9.07 19.51
N GLY A 69 -8.21 -9.48 19.31
CA GLY A 69 -9.35 -9.08 20.14
C GLY A 69 -9.94 -7.71 19.78
N SER A 70 -9.43 -7.05 18.72
CA SER A 70 -9.88 -5.74 18.25
C SER A 70 -9.60 -5.54 16.75
N SER A 71 -10.42 -6.14 15.90
CA SER A 71 -10.41 -5.93 14.44
C SER A 71 -11.31 -4.75 14.02
N SER A 72 -11.21 -4.32 12.76
CA SER A 72 -12.14 -3.36 12.16
C SER A 72 -12.90 -4.03 11.03
N GLN A 73 -14.23 -3.98 11.08
CA GLN A 73 -15.12 -4.42 10.01
C GLN A 73 -15.36 -3.28 9.01
N PHE A 74 -15.28 -3.60 7.73
CA PHE A 74 -15.61 -2.74 6.61
C PHE A 74 -16.74 -3.41 5.84
N TYR A 75 -17.91 -2.77 5.85
CA TYR A 75 -19.10 -3.27 5.17
C TYR A 75 -19.30 -2.58 3.83
N PHE A 76 -19.72 -3.37 2.84
CA PHE A 76 -20.09 -2.89 1.53
C PHE A 76 -21.45 -3.46 1.09
N GLY A 77 -22.24 -2.63 0.44
CA GLY A 77 -23.51 -3.00 -0.15
C GLY A 77 -24.15 -1.87 -0.95
N GLY A 78 -25.47 -1.98 -1.13
CA GLY A 78 -26.25 -1.07 -1.97
C GLY A 78 -26.89 -1.81 -3.13
N VAL A 79 -27.58 -1.06 -4.00
CA VAL A 79 -28.37 -1.64 -5.12
C VAL A 79 -27.76 -1.38 -6.49
N GLN A 80 -26.77 -0.49 -6.58
CA GLN A 80 -26.14 -0.13 -7.84
C GLN A 80 -24.96 -1.06 -8.13
N ALA A 81 -24.84 -1.47 -9.39
CA ALA A 81 -23.73 -2.28 -9.87
C ALA A 81 -22.43 -1.45 -9.97
N TYR A 82 -21.29 -2.10 -9.74
CA TYR A 82 -19.95 -1.53 -9.93
C TYR A 82 -19.70 -0.22 -9.17
N THR A 83 -20.27 -0.10 -7.97
CA THR A 83 -19.88 0.93 -7.00
C THR A 83 -18.66 0.46 -6.20
N SER A 84 -17.97 1.37 -5.52
CA SER A 84 -16.86 1.02 -4.64
C SER A 84 -16.96 1.82 -3.34
N ALA A 85 -16.19 1.40 -2.33
CA ALA A 85 -16.01 2.15 -1.10
C ALA A 85 -14.55 2.07 -0.66
N LEU A 86 -13.96 3.23 -0.41
CA LEU A 86 -12.62 3.44 0.09
C LEU A 86 -12.67 3.91 1.54
N TRP A 87 -11.78 3.37 2.35
CA TRP A 87 -11.46 3.87 3.68
C TRP A 87 -9.96 4.14 3.77
N TRP A 88 -9.56 5.23 4.41
CA TRP A 88 -8.14 5.52 4.67
C TRP A 88 -7.90 6.13 6.04
N GLU A 89 -6.71 5.89 6.56
CA GLU A 89 -6.20 6.49 7.80
C GLU A 89 -4.97 7.34 7.52
N GLN A 90 -5.03 8.61 7.91
CA GLN A 90 -3.95 9.57 7.71
C GLN A 90 -2.87 9.40 8.79
N LEU A 91 -1.62 9.22 8.37
CA LEU A 91 -0.47 8.99 9.26
C LEU A 91 0.42 10.22 9.43
N GLY A 92 0.00 11.38 8.90
CA GLY A 92 0.79 12.62 8.82
C GLY A 92 1.56 12.75 7.50
N SER A 93 2.42 13.75 7.35
CA SER A 93 3.11 14.01 6.07
C SER A 93 4.32 13.10 5.80
N ASN A 94 5.08 12.77 6.85
CA ASN A 94 6.24 11.87 6.86
C ASN A 94 7.13 11.87 5.59
N PRO A 95 7.66 13.04 5.16
CA PRO A 95 8.40 13.14 3.90
C PRO A 95 9.77 12.43 3.93
N GLN A 96 10.28 12.14 5.13
CA GLN A 96 11.59 11.48 5.33
C GLN A 96 11.59 9.99 4.97
N TYR A 97 10.42 9.34 4.97
CA TYR A 97 10.31 7.92 4.64
C TYR A 97 10.15 7.73 3.14
N SER A 98 10.84 6.74 2.62
CA SER A 98 10.81 6.36 1.21
C SER A 98 10.54 4.88 1.01
N HIS A 99 10.71 4.03 2.02
CA HIS A 99 10.38 2.61 1.95
C HIS A 99 9.22 2.28 2.87
N PHE A 100 8.35 1.38 2.42
CA PHE A 100 7.14 1.02 3.14
C PHE A 100 6.87 -0.48 3.08
N ASN A 101 6.54 -1.08 4.22
CA ASN A 101 5.84 -2.37 4.25
C ASN A 101 4.44 -2.14 4.81
N TYR A 102 3.41 -2.39 4.01
CA TYR A 102 2.03 -2.43 4.46
C TYR A 102 1.69 -3.88 4.84
N ASP A 103 1.59 -4.13 6.15
CA ASP A 103 1.48 -5.46 6.75
C ASP A 103 0.18 -5.55 7.55
N LEU A 104 -0.70 -6.47 7.17
CA LEU A 104 -2.02 -6.63 7.77
C LEU A 104 -2.55 -8.06 7.71
N GLN A 105 -3.53 -8.34 8.56
CA GLN A 105 -4.38 -9.51 8.47
C GLN A 105 -5.71 -9.09 7.90
N PHE A 106 -6.28 -9.87 6.97
CA PHE A 106 -7.62 -9.64 6.46
C PHE A 106 -8.47 -10.91 6.48
N TYR A 107 -9.78 -10.73 6.63
CA TYR A 107 -10.79 -11.79 6.68
C TYR A 107 -11.99 -11.35 5.86
N VAL A 108 -12.56 -12.24 5.05
CA VAL A 108 -13.71 -11.96 4.19
C VAL A 108 -14.74 -13.08 4.32
N THR A 109 -16.03 -12.74 4.44
CA THR A 109 -17.10 -13.75 4.63
C THR A 109 -17.56 -14.38 3.33
N ASP A 110 -17.42 -13.67 2.21
CA ASP A 110 -17.75 -14.14 0.88
C ASP A 110 -16.76 -13.58 -0.14
N ILE A 111 -15.72 -14.37 -0.46
CA ILE A 111 -14.70 -13.97 -1.46
C ILE A 111 -15.28 -13.91 -2.89
N THR A 112 -16.49 -14.41 -3.08
CA THR A 112 -17.19 -14.33 -4.36
C THR A 112 -18.00 -13.04 -4.46
N ALA A 113 -18.24 -12.26 -3.41
CA ALA A 113 -19.01 -11.03 -3.56
C ALA A 113 -18.23 -9.85 -4.19
N PRO A 114 -16.98 -9.56 -3.83
CA PRO A 114 -16.27 -8.40 -4.38
C PRO A 114 -15.87 -8.59 -5.84
N GLN A 115 -15.78 -7.47 -6.56
CA GLN A 115 -15.11 -7.36 -7.86
C GLN A 115 -13.60 -7.37 -7.67
N ALA A 116 -13.11 -6.59 -6.71
CA ALA A 116 -11.72 -6.51 -6.29
C ALA A 116 -11.64 -6.10 -4.82
N LEU A 117 -10.50 -6.40 -4.20
CA LEU A 117 -10.10 -5.91 -2.88
C LEU A 117 -8.78 -5.16 -3.03
N GLU A 118 -8.70 -3.95 -2.51
CA GLU A 118 -7.56 -3.05 -2.69
C GLU A 118 -6.88 -2.73 -1.35
N PHE A 119 -5.55 -2.64 -1.36
CA PHE A 119 -4.72 -2.44 -0.16
C PHE A 119 -3.60 -1.45 -0.48
N ASP A 120 -3.84 -0.18 -0.18
CA ASP A 120 -3.03 0.89 -0.75
C ASP A 120 -2.19 1.61 0.29
N VAL A 121 -1.08 2.18 -0.18
CA VAL A 121 -0.35 3.24 0.51
C VAL A 121 -0.31 4.45 -0.40
N ASN A 122 -0.55 5.64 0.13
CA ASN A 122 -0.37 6.87 -0.64
C ASN A 122 0.57 7.80 0.08
N GLN A 123 1.45 8.47 -0.69
CA GLN A 123 2.30 9.53 -0.19
C GLN A 123 2.22 10.74 -1.12
N SER A 124 1.96 11.93 -0.59
CA SER A 124 2.09 13.19 -1.35
C SER A 124 3.14 14.10 -0.73
N LEU A 125 4.05 14.61 -1.55
CA LEU A 125 5.10 15.57 -1.16
C LEU A 125 5.76 16.17 -2.41
N ASN A 126 6.40 17.33 -2.26
CA ASN A 126 7.16 18.02 -3.33
C ASN A 126 6.39 18.16 -4.67
N GLY A 127 5.08 18.42 -4.61
CA GLY A 127 4.27 18.61 -5.80
C GLY A 127 3.78 17.32 -6.46
N LYS A 128 4.03 16.15 -5.85
CA LYS A 128 3.77 14.82 -6.41
C LYS A 128 2.91 13.97 -5.48
N LYS A 129 2.07 13.11 -6.06
CA LYS A 129 1.34 12.03 -5.38
C LYS A 129 1.81 10.68 -5.91
N TYR A 130 2.33 9.88 -5.00
CA TYR A 130 2.79 8.52 -5.17
C TYR A 130 1.67 7.60 -4.70
N VAL A 131 0.98 6.99 -5.66
CA VAL A 131 -0.10 6.03 -5.40
C VAL A 131 0.49 4.64 -5.47
N PHE A 132 0.69 4.00 -4.33
CA PHE A 132 1.02 2.57 -4.24
C PHE A 132 -0.29 1.77 -4.21
N GLY A 133 -1.05 1.90 -5.30
CA GLY A 133 -2.35 1.26 -5.46
C GLY A 133 -2.19 -0.21 -5.82
N THR A 134 -2.84 -1.10 -5.09
CA THR A 134 -2.78 -2.55 -5.32
C THR A 134 -4.16 -3.16 -5.20
N GLU A 135 -4.47 -4.12 -6.06
CA GLU A 135 -5.75 -4.81 -6.00
C GLU A 135 -5.63 -6.29 -6.36
N CYS A 136 -6.37 -7.15 -5.67
CA CYS A 136 -6.61 -8.51 -6.14
C CYS A 136 -7.87 -8.46 -7.00
N ASP A 137 -7.73 -8.70 -8.30
CA ASP A 137 -8.86 -8.79 -9.21
C ASP A 137 -9.58 -10.13 -8.98
N LEU A 138 -10.81 -10.10 -8.48
CA LEU A 138 -11.57 -11.32 -8.17
C LEU A 138 -12.56 -11.68 -9.28
N ARG A 139 -12.91 -10.74 -10.17
CA ARG A 139 -14.00 -10.92 -11.15
C ARG A 139 -13.83 -10.20 -12.48
N GLY A 140 -12.82 -9.36 -12.62
CA GLY A 140 -12.52 -8.57 -13.80
C GLY A 140 -11.76 -9.33 -14.86
N THR A 141 -11.20 -8.58 -15.80
CA THR A 141 -10.46 -9.11 -16.94
C THR A 141 -9.27 -9.97 -16.50
N TYR A 142 -8.65 -9.66 -15.37
CA TYR A 142 -7.48 -10.38 -14.85
C TYR A 142 -7.81 -11.13 -13.55
N LYS A 143 -9.03 -11.66 -13.46
CA LYS A 143 -9.49 -12.45 -12.33
C LYS A 143 -8.44 -13.45 -11.84
N GLY A 144 -8.20 -13.44 -10.53
CA GLY A 144 -7.25 -14.27 -9.81
C GLY A 144 -5.84 -13.70 -9.76
N TYR A 145 -5.60 -12.48 -10.22
CA TYR A 145 -4.28 -11.85 -10.24
C TYR A 145 -4.26 -10.51 -9.52
N TRP A 146 -3.10 -10.22 -8.91
CA TRP A 146 -2.78 -8.89 -8.40
C TRP A 146 -2.55 -7.91 -9.55
N ARG A 147 -3.11 -6.71 -9.41
CA ARG A 147 -2.84 -5.56 -10.27
C ARG A 147 -2.24 -4.44 -9.43
N VAL A 148 -1.49 -3.55 -10.09
CA VAL A 148 -0.86 -2.37 -9.49
C VAL A 148 -1.18 -1.13 -10.32
N TRP A 149 -1.29 0.01 -9.66
CA TRP A 149 -1.68 1.26 -10.30
C TRP A 149 -0.53 1.94 -11.06
N ASP A 150 -0.75 2.20 -12.35
CA ASP A 150 0.04 3.13 -13.15
C ASP A 150 -0.74 4.45 -13.30
N ALA A 151 -0.13 5.59 -13.01
CA ALA A 151 -0.75 6.90 -13.20
C ALA A 151 -1.13 7.21 -14.66
N THR A 152 -0.49 6.55 -15.63
CA THR A 152 -0.69 6.73 -17.07
C THR A 152 -1.59 5.66 -17.66
N LEU A 153 -1.30 4.38 -17.38
CA LEU A 153 -2.00 3.24 -17.97
C LEU A 153 -3.09 2.66 -17.05
N HIS A 154 -3.24 3.20 -15.84
CA HIS A 154 -4.16 2.70 -14.80
C HIS A 154 -3.79 1.29 -14.35
N TRP A 155 -4.76 0.45 -14.01
CA TRP A 155 -4.52 -0.89 -13.45
C TRP A 155 -3.73 -1.82 -14.38
N GLN A 156 -2.51 -2.19 -13.97
CA GLN A 156 -1.61 -3.09 -14.69
C GLN A 156 -1.59 -4.47 -14.03
N ASN A 157 -1.80 -5.53 -14.81
CA ASN A 157 -1.65 -6.89 -14.32
C ASN A 157 -0.18 -7.20 -14.00
N THR A 158 0.08 -7.71 -12.80
CA THR A 158 1.42 -8.12 -12.38
C THR A 158 1.82 -9.51 -12.91
N GLY A 159 0.83 -10.35 -13.26
CA GLY A 159 1.03 -11.77 -13.54
C GLY A 159 1.18 -12.64 -12.28
N ILE A 160 1.08 -12.05 -11.09
CA ILE A 160 1.16 -12.75 -9.80
C ILE A 160 -0.26 -13.10 -9.37
N ALA A 161 -0.50 -14.39 -9.13
CA ALA A 161 -1.79 -14.85 -8.67
C ALA A 161 -2.10 -14.33 -7.24
N CYS A 162 -3.33 -13.86 -7.03
CA CYS A 162 -3.91 -13.64 -5.69
C CYS A 162 -4.76 -14.85 -5.26
N THR A 163 -4.26 -16.05 -5.54
CA THR A 163 -4.91 -17.32 -5.21
C THR A 163 -4.65 -17.72 -3.76
N GLY A 164 -5.54 -18.55 -3.20
CA GLY A 164 -5.43 -19.03 -1.82
C GLY A 164 -6.21 -18.18 -0.80
N ILE A 165 -6.72 -17.01 -1.21
CA ILE A 165 -7.66 -16.24 -0.41
C ILE A 165 -9.00 -16.98 -0.36
N THR A 166 -9.42 -17.34 0.84
CA THR A 166 -10.64 -18.11 1.10
C THR A 166 -11.59 -17.34 1.99
N ALA A 167 -12.88 -17.65 1.85
CA ALA A 167 -13.88 -17.10 2.76
C ALA A 167 -13.71 -17.71 4.16
N ASN A 168 -14.01 -16.91 5.18
CA ASN A 168 -14.04 -17.29 6.58
C ASN A 168 -12.70 -17.77 7.18
N ALA A 169 -11.59 -17.26 6.65
CA ALA A 169 -10.25 -17.46 7.19
C ALA A 169 -9.48 -16.13 7.25
N TRP A 170 -8.54 -16.05 8.18
CA TRP A 170 -7.57 -14.93 8.24
C TRP A 170 -6.43 -15.21 7.26
N HIS A 171 -6.09 -14.19 6.48
CA HIS A 171 -4.99 -14.21 5.54
C HIS A 171 -4.00 -13.09 5.85
N HIS A 172 -2.72 -13.41 5.84
CA HIS A 172 -1.65 -12.44 6.07
C HIS A 172 -1.21 -11.83 4.73
N LEU A 173 -1.25 -10.50 4.64
CA LEU A 173 -0.83 -9.76 3.47
C LEU A 173 0.28 -8.78 3.83
N VAL A 174 1.37 -8.82 3.06
CA VAL A 174 2.42 -7.79 3.10
C VAL A 174 2.70 -7.29 1.70
N TRP A 175 2.59 -5.98 1.51
CA TRP A 175 3.11 -5.30 0.34
C TRP A 175 4.37 -4.51 0.68
N GLU A 176 5.36 -4.57 -0.20
CA GLU A 176 6.64 -3.86 -0.09
C GLU A 176 6.73 -2.79 -1.19
N PHE A 177 6.99 -1.55 -0.79
CA PHE A 177 7.02 -0.38 -1.66
C PHE A 177 8.24 0.50 -1.43
N GLU A 178 8.59 1.27 -2.45
CA GLU A 178 9.59 2.33 -2.39
C GLU A 178 9.16 3.53 -3.22
N ARG A 179 9.31 4.74 -2.68
CA ARG A 179 9.42 5.97 -3.45
C ARG A 179 10.88 6.16 -3.82
N THR A 180 11.21 5.93 -5.08
CA THR A 180 12.61 5.95 -5.54
C THR A 180 13.18 7.37 -5.52
N THR A 181 14.50 7.48 -5.49
CA THR A 181 15.22 8.77 -5.47
C THR A 181 15.00 9.59 -6.74
N ASP A 182 14.73 8.95 -7.87
CA ASP A 182 14.37 9.59 -9.14
C ASP A 182 12.86 9.89 -9.27
N GLY A 183 12.08 9.60 -8.22
CA GLY A 183 10.72 10.08 -8.08
C GLY A 183 9.66 9.20 -8.74
N HIS A 184 9.79 7.88 -8.65
CA HIS A 184 8.79 6.90 -9.07
C HIS A 184 8.17 6.17 -7.87
N THR A 185 6.98 5.59 -8.07
CA THR A 185 6.55 4.47 -7.23
C THR A 185 7.27 3.22 -7.69
N HIS A 186 7.74 2.41 -6.75
CA HIS A 186 8.33 1.11 -6.98
C HIS A 186 7.56 0.07 -6.15
N PHE A 187 6.88 -0.85 -6.86
CA PHE A 187 6.20 -2.00 -6.30
C PHE A 187 7.19 -3.15 -6.23
N ILE A 188 7.70 -3.47 -5.04
CA ILE A 188 8.81 -4.42 -4.87
C ILE A 188 8.28 -5.85 -4.90
N ALA A 189 7.39 -6.19 -3.97
CA ALA A 189 6.90 -7.55 -3.78
C ALA A 189 5.56 -7.57 -3.03
N VAL A 190 4.85 -8.68 -3.17
CA VAL A 190 3.68 -9.05 -2.38
C VAL A 190 3.93 -10.39 -1.71
N THR A 191 3.51 -10.51 -0.45
CA THR A 191 3.53 -11.77 0.32
C THR A 191 2.12 -12.06 0.79
N VAL A 192 1.60 -13.23 0.42
CA VAL A 192 0.30 -13.74 0.91
C VAL A 192 0.56 -15.04 1.65
N ASP A 193 0.12 -15.13 2.91
CA ASP A 193 0.26 -16.32 3.75
C ASP A 193 1.70 -16.89 3.78
N GLY A 194 2.68 -15.99 3.88
CA GLY A 194 4.10 -16.32 3.91
C GLY A 194 4.74 -16.59 2.54
N VAL A 195 3.98 -16.58 1.45
CA VAL A 195 4.49 -16.82 0.09
C VAL A 195 4.82 -15.50 -0.59
N ARG A 196 6.11 -15.13 -0.60
CA ARG A 196 6.59 -13.91 -1.26
C ARG A 196 6.72 -14.09 -2.77
N ARG A 197 6.30 -13.07 -3.53
CA ARG A 197 6.41 -12.96 -4.99
C ARG A 197 6.91 -11.57 -5.36
N VAL A 198 7.92 -11.51 -6.23
CA VAL A 198 8.51 -10.26 -6.70
C VAL A 198 7.61 -9.64 -7.78
N VAL A 199 7.31 -8.35 -7.63
CA VAL A 199 6.51 -7.55 -8.55
C VAL A 199 7.43 -6.73 -9.46
N ASN A 200 8.36 -5.99 -8.85
CA ASN A 200 9.40 -5.17 -9.51
C ASN A 200 8.84 -4.30 -10.66
N ARG A 201 7.91 -3.39 -10.34
CA ARG A 201 7.29 -2.44 -11.29
C ARG A 201 7.48 -1.00 -10.83
N TYR A 202 7.66 -0.10 -11.79
CA TYR A 202 7.90 1.32 -11.54
C TYR A 202 6.90 2.16 -12.32
N TYR A 203 6.34 3.20 -11.68
CA TYR A 203 5.41 4.11 -12.33
C TYR A 203 5.61 5.57 -11.93
N ASN A 204 5.19 6.46 -12.83
CA ASN A 204 5.26 7.89 -12.61
C ASN A 204 4.25 8.34 -11.55
N PRO A 205 4.58 9.35 -10.73
CA PRO A 205 3.64 9.95 -9.81
C PRO A 205 2.67 10.89 -10.53
N LEU A 206 1.54 11.16 -9.88
CA LEU A 206 0.62 12.23 -10.26
C LEU A 206 1.10 13.59 -9.71
N ASN A 207 0.55 14.69 -10.21
CA ASN A 207 0.74 16.01 -9.60
C ASN A 207 -0.18 16.15 -8.38
N SER A 208 0.32 16.74 -7.29
CA SER A 208 -0.47 16.97 -6.07
C SER A 208 0.12 18.09 -5.23
N THR A 209 -0.74 18.90 -4.60
CA THR A 209 -0.34 19.92 -3.63
C THR A 209 -0.43 19.43 -2.19
N ALA A 210 -0.95 18.22 -1.97
CA ALA A 210 -1.10 17.63 -0.66
C ALA A 210 0.24 17.25 -0.02
N LYS A 211 0.22 17.05 1.30
CA LYS A 211 1.33 16.54 2.09
C LYS A 211 0.83 15.44 3.01
N GLU A 212 1.00 14.20 2.60
CA GLU A 212 0.38 13.06 3.28
C GLU A 212 1.21 11.78 3.18
N LEU A 213 0.98 10.89 4.13
CA LEU A 213 1.22 9.46 4.11
C LEU A 213 -0.03 8.82 4.71
N ASN A 214 -0.66 7.90 3.99
CA ASN A 214 -1.80 7.14 4.49
C ASN A 214 -1.71 5.68 4.07
N VAL A 215 -2.45 4.84 4.79
CA VAL A 215 -2.85 3.51 4.32
C VAL A 215 -4.33 3.53 3.97
N ALA A 216 -4.71 2.72 3.01
CA ALA A 216 -6.07 2.61 2.54
C ALA A 216 -6.48 1.15 2.37
N PHE A 217 -7.78 0.93 2.52
CA PHE A 217 -8.46 -0.28 2.12
C PHE A 217 -9.66 0.12 1.28
N GLN A 218 -9.79 -0.46 0.10
CA GLN A 218 -10.93 -0.23 -0.76
C GLN A 218 -11.53 -1.56 -1.18
N THR A 219 -12.83 -1.52 -1.45
CA THR A 219 -13.56 -2.66 -1.97
C THR A 219 -14.43 -2.24 -3.13
N ASP A 220 -14.43 -3.10 -4.16
CA ASP A 220 -15.18 -2.87 -5.38
C ASP A 220 -16.36 -3.83 -5.47
N GLY A 221 -17.55 -3.28 -5.71
CA GLY A 221 -18.76 -4.03 -6.02
C GLY A 221 -18.73 -4.59 -7.44
N ASN A 222 -19.39 -5.74 -7.64
CA ASN A 222 -19.52 -6.34 -8.96
C ASN A 222 -20.88 -5.96 -9.61
N LYS A 223 -21.24 -6.63 -10.70
CA LYS A 223 -22.52 -6.37 -11.41
C LYS A 223 -23.79 -6.71 -10.62
N TYR A 224 -23.66 -7.50 -9.56
CA TYR A 224 -24.72 -7.92 -8.66
C TYR A 224 -24.67 -7.08 -7.38
N PRO A 225 -25.83 -6.72 -6.80
CA PRO A 225 -25.91 -5.96 -5.55
C PRO A 225 -25.64 -6.85 -4.34
N ASN A 226 -24.52 -7.58 -4.36
CA ASN A 226 -24.12 -8.44 -3.27
C ASN A 226 -23.57 -7.57 -2.13
N THR A 227 -24.00 -7.90 -0.91
CA THR A 227 -23.44 -7.30 0.30
C THR A 227 -22.38 -8.23 0.86
N TYR A 228 -21.35 -7.64 1.46
CA TYR A 228 -20.28 -8.41 2.09
C TYR A 228 -19.54 -7.55 3.11
N SER A 229 -18.68 -8.20 3.88
CA SER A 229 -17.82 -7.53 4.84
C SER A 229 -16.41 -8.09 4.77
N VAL A 230 -15.47 -7.20 5.00
CA VAL A 230 -14.05 -7.51 5.16
C VAL A 230 -13.61 -6.98 6.52
N TRP A 231 -12.84 -7.77 7.25
CA TRP A 231 -12.25 -7.35 8.50
C TRP A 231 -10.75 -7.19 8.30
N LEU A 232 -10.20 -6.10 8.83
CA LEU A 232 -8.76 -5.94 8.94
C LEU A 232 -8.35 -6.00 10.41
N ASP A 233 -7.22 -6.64 10.68
CA ASP A 233 -6.64 -6.74 12.01
C ASP A 233 -5.12 -6.67 11.94
N LYS A 234 -4.47 -6.29 13.05
CA LYS A 234 -3.01 -6.11 13.16
C LYS A 234 -2.42 -5.26 12.04
N VAL A 235 -3.17 -4.24 11.60
CA VAL A 235 -2.78 -3.39 10.48
C VAL A 235 -1.59 -2.53 10.89
N SER A 236 -0.53 -2.56 10.09
CA SER A 236 0.65 -1.76 10.31
C SER A 236 1.28 -1.24 9.03
N LEU A 237 1.87 -0.05 9.13
CA LEU A 237 2.78 0.49 8.13
C LEU A 237 4.16 0.61 8.77
N ILE A 238 5.12 -0.11 8.22
CA ILE A 238 6.53 0.02 8.60
C ILE A 238 7.20 0.91 7.58
N ALA A 239 7.77 2.04 8.01
CA ALA A 239 8.34 3.04 7.13
C ALA A 239 9.80 3.36 7.52
N TRP A 240 10.68 3.53 6.54
CA TRP A 240 12.06 4.00 6.74
C TRP A 240 12.51 4.92 5.61
#